data_AF-A0A1V4XNT9-F1
#
_entry.id   AF-A0A1V4XNT9-F1
#
_cell.length_a   1.000
_cell.length_b   1.000
_cell.length_c   1.000
_cell.angle_alpha   90.00
_cell.angle_beta   90.00
_cell.angle_gamma   90.00
#
_symmetry.space_group_name_H-M   'P 1'
#
loop_
_entity.id
_entity.type
_entity.pdbx_description
1 polymer ?
#
loop_
_entity_poly.entity_id
_entity_poly.type
_entity_poly.pdbx_seq_one_letter_code
_entity_poly.pdbx_strand_id
1 'polypeptide(L)'
;MQYLVKLRYYPGDPLQAISEKDLQALAAKWSLKVGLEEIKGEMTPSGEKTLDKELDTISQTVISLETDSEETLKNSLHDVIKTYRSPRTVFSLWGSNKDGAAVAWRVIEELDGWW
;
A
#
# COMPACT_ATOMS: atom_id res chain seq x y z
N MET A 1 -7.73 5.62 16.59
CA MET A 1 -7.07 5.02 15.43
C MET A 1 -6.54 3.65 15.81
N GLN A 2 -7.35 2.63 15.53
CA GLN A 2 -7.02 1.24 15.84
C GLN A 2 -6.17 0.61 14.73
N TYR A 3 -6.44 0.93 13.46
CA TYR A 3 -5.74 0.31 12.33
C TYR A 3 -5.08 1.34 11.43
N LEU A 4 -3.81 1.09 11.09
CA LEU A 4 -3.02 1.80 10.09
C LEU A 4 -2.31 0.77 9.23
N VAL A 5 -2.57 0.81 7.93
CA VAL A 5 -1.86 -0.01 6.94
C VAL A 5 -1.16 0.91 5.96
N LYS A 6 0.14 0.69 5.76
CA LYS A 6 0.91 1.27 4.66
C LYS A 6 1.17 0.17 3.64
N LEU A 7 0.67 0.33 2.43
CA LEU A 7 0.91 -0.57 1.29
C LEU A 7 1.93 0.08 0.36
N ARG A 8 3.09 -0.55 0.22
CA ARG A 8 4.13 -0.13 -0.73
C ARG A 8 3.84 -0.71 -2.11
N TYR A 9 3.57 0.18 -3.04
CA TYR A 9 3.16 -0.14 -4.39
C TYR A 9 4.37 -0.36 -5.30
N TYR A 10 4.37 -1.48 -6.02
CA TYR A 10 5.35 -1.76 -7.06
C TYR A 10 4.74 -1.41 -8.44
N PRO A 11 5.32 -0.45 -9.19
CA PRO A 11 4.73 0.03 -10.44
C PRO A 11 4.90 -0.92 -11.63
N GLY A 12 5.59 -2.05 -11.47
CA GLY A 12 5.98 -2.92 -12.59
C GLY A 12 4.88 -3.80 -13.19
N ASP A 13 3.71 -3.97 -12.55
CA ASP A 13 2.57 -4.70 -13.13
C ASP A 13 1.18 -4.24 -12.58
N PRO A 14 0.78 -2.97 -12.81
CA PRO A 14 -0.55 -2.49 -12.44
C PRO A 14 -1.64 -3.08 -13.36
N LEU A 15 -2.85 -3.32 -12.81
CA LEU A 15 -4.05 -3.28 -13.67
C LEU A 15 -4.39 -1.85 -14.09
N GLN A 16 -4.21 -0.89 -13.17
CA GLN A 16 -4.38 0.52 -13.43
C GLN A 16 -3.37 1.35 -12.65
N ALA A 17 -3.00 2.52 -13.17
CA ALA A 17 -2.20 3.48 -12.41
C ALA A 17 -2.95 3.95 -11.16
N ILE A 18 -2.22 4.18 -10.07
CA ILE A 18 -2.80 4.80 -8.87
C ILE A 18 -3.07 6.27 -9.17
N SER A 19 -4.26 6.75 -8.81
CA SER A 19 -4.62 8.16 -8.87
C SER A 19 -5.21 8.62 -7.55
N GLU A 20 -4.93 9.86 -7.16
CA GLU A 20 -5.53 10.46 -5.95
C GLU A 20 -7.05 10.47 -6.02
N LYS A 21 -7.63 10.70 -7.21
CA LYS A 21 -9.07 10.71 -7.41
C LYS A 21 -9.72 9.38 -7.05
N ASP A 22 -9.14 8.27 -7.48
CA ASP A 22 -9.67 6.93 -7.19
C ASP A 22 -9.52 6.59 -5.71
N LEU A 23 -8.41 7.00 -5.09
CA LEU A 23 -8.19 6.83 -3.65
C LEU A 23 -9.17 7.66 -2.81
N GLN A 24 -9.54 8.87 -3.26
CA GLN A 24 -10.59 9.67 -2.61
C GLN A 24 -11.98 9.02 -2.75
N ALA A 25 -12.28 8.42 -3.91
CA ALA A 25 -13.51 7.66 -4.10
C ALA A 25 -13.56 6.42 -3.19
N LEU A 26 -12.43 5.72 -3.03
CA LEU A 26 -12.28 4.60 -2.09
C LEU A 26 -12.47 5.06 -0.63
N ALA A 27 -11.83 6.17 -0.25
CA ALA A 27 -11.95 6.77 1.08
C ALA A 27 -13.42 7.07 1.42
N ALA A 28 -14.14 7.69 0.49
CA ALA A 28 -15.56 7.99 0.64
C ALA A 28 -16.43 6.72 0.70
N LYS A 29 -16.20 5.74 -0.19
CA LYS A 29 -16.95 4.48 -0.26
C LYS A 29 -16.94 3.74 1.07
N TRP A 30 -15.78 3.67 1.70
CA TRP A 30 -15.57 2.87 2.90
C TRP A 30 -15.50 3.70 4.19
N SER A 31 -15.63 5.02 4.11
CA SER A 31 -15.51 5.93 5.25
C SER A 31 -14.20 5.74 6.03
N LEU A 32 -13.08 5.65 5.30
CA LEU A 32 -11.73 5.58 5.88
C LEU A 32 -10.89 6.79 5.44
N LYS A 33 -9.76 7.03 6.11
CA LYS A 33 -8.76 7.96 5.60
C LYS A 33 -7.81 7.22 4.67
N VAL A 34 -7.56 7.81 3.51
CA VAL A 34 -6.59 7.29 2.54
C VAL A 34 -5.55 8.36 2.25
N GLY A 35 -4.28 7.96 2.23
CA GLY A 35 -3.16 8.81 1.83
C GLY A 35 -2.39 8.18 0.68
N LEU A 36 -1.74 9.03 -0.11
CA LEU A 36 -0.82 8.65 -1.16
C LEU A 36 0.48 9.42 -0.95
N GLU A 37 1.59 8.72 -0.80
CA GLU A 37 2.91 9.29 -0.59
C GLU A 37 3.86 8.80 -1.68
N GLU A 38 4.49 9.72 -2.40
CA GLU A 38 5.62 9.41 -3.28
C GLU A 38 6.92 9.67 -2.52
N ILE A 39 7.57 8.61 -2.11
CA ILE A 39 8.95 8.69 -1.64
C ILE A 39 9.82 8.71 -2.89
N LYS A 40 10.70 9.70 -3.01
CA LYS A 40 11.65 9.83 -4.11
C LYS A 40 13.05 9.56 -3.59
N GLY A 41 13.63 8.47 -4.05
CA GLY A 41 15.03 8.18 -3.77
C GLY A 41 15.98 8.95 -4.68
N GLU A 42 17.26 8.81 -4.37
CA GLU A 42 18.33 9.51 -5.08
C GLU A 42 18.60 8.85 -6.43
N MET A 43 18.37 9.61 -7.51
CA MET A 43 18.58 9.14 -8.87
C MET A 43 20.01 9.44 -9.33
N THR A 44 20.74 8.41 -9.79
CA THR A 44 22.08 8.57 -10.39
C THR A 44 22.00 8.47 -11.92
N PRO A 45 23.04 8.87 -12.67
CA PRO A 45 23.08 8.67 -14.13
C PRO A 45 22.93 7.21 -14.58
N SER A 46 23.19 6.25 -13.69
CA SER A 46 23.03 4.80 -13.93
C SER A 46 21.67 4.27 -13.46
N GLY A 47 20.74 5.14 -13.05
CA GLY A 47 19.48 4.79 -12.41
C GLY A 47 19.51 4.93 -10.89
N GLU A 48 18.45 4.51 -10.22
CA GLU A 48 18.37 4.56 -8.77
C GLU A 48 19.19 3.42 -8.17
N LYS A 49 20.11 3.75 -7.26
CA LYS A 49 20.85 2.74 -6.52
C LYS A 49 20.00 2.25 -5.35
N THR A 50 19.47 1.05 -5.47
CA THR A 50 18.60 0.42 -4.46
C THR A 50 19.34 -0.55 -3.54
N LEU A 51 20.49 -1.10 -3.96
CA LEU A 51 21.31 -2.00 -3.15
C LEU A 51 21.95 -1.25 -1.97
N ASP A 52 21.84 -1.81 -0.76
CA ASP A 52 22.37 -1.28 0.51
C ASP A 52 21.75 0.05 1.01
N LYS A 53 20.60 0.46 0.48
CA LYS A 53 19.85 1.63 0.97
C LYS A 53 18.73 1.24 1.93
N GLU A 54 18.43 2.13 2.88
CA GLU A 54 17.23 2.00 3.72
C GLU A 54 15.99 2.12 2.82
N LEU A 55 14.99 1.25 3.05
CA LEU A 55 13.83 1.12 2.18
C LEU A 55 13.06 2.44 2.01
N ASP A 56 12.99 3.27 3.03
CA ASP A 56 12.36 4.59 3.04
C ASP A 56 13.13 5.66 2.25
N THR A 57 14.32 5.33 1.72
CA THR A 57 15.14 6.20 0.85
C THR A 57 15.11 5.78 -0.61
N ILE A 58 14.37 4.73 -0.95
CA ILE A 58 14.17 4.22 -2.31
C ILE A 58 12.85 4.75 -2.86
N SER A 59 12.81 5.05 -4.16
CA SER A 59 11.64 5.57 -4.86
C SER A 59 10.50 4.56 -4.82
N GLN A 60 9.34 5.01 -4.34
CA GLN A 60 8.16 4.16 -4.16
C GLN A 60 6.93 5.00 -3.93
N THR A 61 5.79 4.40 -4.27
CA THR A 61 4.47 4.93 -3.97
C THR A 61 3.90 4.17 -2.78
N VAL A 62 3.44 4.88 -1.76
CA VAL A 62 2.87 4.29 -0.55
C VAL A 62 1.43 4.73 -0.41
N ILE A 63 0.51 3.77 -0.33
CA ILE A 63 -0.89 4.02 0.01
C ILE A 63 -1.06 3.78 1.52
N SER A 64 -1.57 4.76 2.26
CA SER A 64 -1.94 4.59 3.65
C SER A 64 -3.44 4.44 3.81
N LEU A 65 -3.90 3.46 4.58
CA LEU A 65 -5.30 3.24 4.94
C LEU A 65 -5.44 3.31 6.46
N GLU A 66 -6.32 4.17 6.96
CA GLU A 66 -6.54 4.34 8.39
C GLU A 66 -8.03 4.28 8.74
N THR A 67 -8.37 3.45 9.73
CA THR A 67 -9.74 3.32 10.22
C THR A 67 -9.74 2.75 11.64
N ASP A 68 -10.88 2.87 12.32
CA ASP A 68 -11.17 2.23 13.61
C ASP A 68 -12.00 0.95 13.45
N SER A 69 -12.34 0.55 12.22
CA SER A 69 -13.15 -0.64 11.92
C SER A 69 -12.35 -1.69 11.15
N GLU A 70 -12.24 -2.91 11.69
CA GLU A 70 -11.58 -4.02 11.02
C GLU A 70 -12.30 -4.40 9.71
N GLU A 71 -13.63 -4.41 9.72
CA GLU A 71 -14.43 -4.77 8.54
C GLU A 71 -14.21 -3.76 7.41
N THR A 72 -14.23 -2.47 7.74
CA THR A 72 -13.92 -1.39 6.80
C THR A 72 -12.53 -1.56 6.21
N LEU A 73 -11.54 -1.83 7.06
CA LEU A 73 -10.17 -2.05 6.62
C LEU A 73 -10.09 -3.23 5.66
N LYS A 74 -10.61 -4.40 6.07
CA LYS A 74 -10.62 -5.63 5.28
C LYS A 74 -11.21 -5.40 3.89
N ASN A 75 -12.39 -4.77 3.81
CA ASN A 75 -13.06 -4.53 2.54
C ASN A 75 -12.32 -3.51 1.67
N SER A 76 -11.76 -2.45 2.26
CA SER A 76 -10.95 -1.47 1.53
C SER A 76 -9.65 -2.10 0.97
N LEU A 77 -9.02 -3.01 1.72
CA LEU A 77 -7.84 -3.75 1.27
C LEU A 77 -8.17 -4.66 0.08
N HIS A 78 -9.31 -5.37 0.13
CA HIS A 78 -9.79 -6.17 -1.01
C HIS A 78 -9.93 -5.31 -2.27
N ASP A 79 -10.53 -4.13 -2.16
CA ASP A 79 -10.70 -3.21 -3.28
C ASP A 79 -9.35 -2.71 -3.80
N VAL A 80 -8.43 -2.28 -2.93
CA VAL A 80 -7.11 -1.77 -3.31
C VAL A 80 -6.30 -2.87 -4.02
N ILE A 81 -6.22 -4.06 -3.43
CA ILE A 81 -5.41 -5.17 -3.96
C ILE A 81 -5.98 -5.65 -5.30
N LYS A 82 -7.30 -5.77 -5.42
CA LYS A 82 -7.93 -6.16 -6.69
C LYS A 82 -7.80 -5.11 -7.78
N THR A 83 -7.90 -3.83 -7.42
CA THR A 83 -7.83 -2.72 -8.37
C THR A 83 -6.41 -2.50 -8.87
N TYR A 84 -5.43 -2.53 -7.98
CA TYR A 84 -4.05 -2.14 -8.29
C TYR A 84 -3.08 -3.32 -8.40
N ARG A 85 -3.54 -4.56 -8.14
CA ARG A 85 -2.71 -5.78 -8.12
C ARG A 85 -1.49 -5.67 -7.19
N SER A 86 -1.65 -4.96 -6.08
CA SER A 86 -0.55 -4.60 -5.17
C SER A 86 -1.05 -4.53 -3.74
N PRO A 87 -0.18 -4.77 -2.75
CA PRO A 87 1.28 -4.78 -2.85
C PRO A 87 1.85 -6.16 -3.27
N ARG A 88 2.98 -6.14 -4.00
CA ARG A 88 3.76 -7.33 -4.42
C ARG A 88 5.22 -7.24 -3.99
N THR A 89 5.46 -6.94 -2.72
CA THR A 89 6.83 -6.81 -2.23
C THR A 89 6.92 -7.36 -0.82
N VAL A 90 8.04 -8.01 -0.47
CA VAL A 90 8.32 -8.52 0.89
C VAL A 90 8.28 -7.43 1.98
N PHE A 91 8.34 -6.17 1.59
CA PHE A 91 8.27 -4.99 2.48
C PHE A 91 6.94 -4.25 2.39
N SER A 92 5.94 -4.87 1.76
CA SER A 92 4.63 -4.32 1.44
C SER A 92 3.96 -3.58 2.59
N LEU A 93 4.08 -4.10 3.82
CA LEU A 93 3.41 -3.59 5.01
C LEU A 93 4.29 -2.75 5.94
N TRP A 94 5.52 -2.42 5.52
CA TRP A 94 6.46 -1.69 6.38
C TRP A 94 5.92 -0.30 6.76
N GLY A 95 5.83 -0.05 8.08
CA GLY A 95 5.26 1.18 8.65
C GLY A 95 3.77 1.08 8.98
N SER A 96 3.14 -0.08 8.75
CA SER A 96 1.81 -0.39 9.31
C SER A 96 1.90 -0.61 10.82
N ASN A 97 0.82 -0.34 11.55
CA ASN A 97 0.73 -0.77 12.95
C ASN A 97 0.46 -2.27 13.04
N LYS A 98 0.67 -2.87 14.23
CA LYS A 98 0.58 -4.33 14.43
C LYS A 98 -0.78 -4.89 14.00
N ASP A 99 -1.87 -4.25 14.41
CA ASP A 99 -3.23 -4.73 14.17
C ASP A 99 -3.62 -4.58 12.69
N GLY A 100 -3.27 -3.45 12.07
CA GLY A 100 -3.48 -3.22 10.63
C GLY A 100 -2.68 -4.21 9.78
N ALA A 101 -1.41 -4.44 10.11
CA ALA A 101 -0.58 -5.42 9.43
C ALA A 101 -1.17 -6.83 9.52
N ALA A 102 -1.70 -7.23 10.68
CA ALA A 102 -2.33 -8.53 10.86
C ALA A 102 -3.59 -8.71 9.98
N VAL A 103 -4.41 -7.68 9.83
CA VAL A 103 -5.58 -7.69 8.93
C VAL A 103 -5.12 -7.76 7.47
N ALA A 104 -4.15 -6.92 7.09
CA ALA A 104 -3.61 -6.89 5.73
C ALA A 104 -3.03 -8.24 5.30
N TRP A 105 -2.25 -8.89 6.18
CA TRP A 105 -1.74 -10.24 5.95
C TRP A 105 -2.85 -11.25 5.67
N ARG A 106 -3.92 -11.26 6.47
CA ARG A 106 -5.07 -12.15 6.23
C ARG A 106 -5.68 -11.92 4.85
N VAL A 107 -5.88 -10.67 4.45
CA VAL A 107 -6.45 -10.34 3.13
C VAL A 107 -5.52 -10.75 1.99
N ILE A 108 -4.20 -10.56 2.15
CA ILE A 108 -3.22 -10.98 1.14
C ILE A 108 -3.25 -12.50 0.95
N GLU A 109 -3.26 -13.27 2.04
CA GLU A 109 -3.38 -14.74 2.00
C GLU A 109 -4.73 -15.19 1.42
N GLU A 110 -5.84 -14.54 1.79
CA GLU A 110 -7.18 -14.79 1.21
C GLU A 110 -7.21 -14.59 -0.31
N LEU A 111 -6.35 -13.71 -0.82
CA LEU A 111 -6.23 -13.41 -2.25
C LEU A 111 -5.18 -14.26 -2.96
N ASP A 112 -4.76 -15.40 -2.37
CA ASP A 112 -3.75 -16.34 -2.91
C ASP A 112 -2.30 -15.82 -2.79
N GLY A 113 -2.02 -15.08 -1.72
CA GLY A 113 -0.65 -14.70 -1.35
C GLY A 113 0.03 -13.85 -2.42
N TRP A 114 -0.67 -12.85 -2.97
CA TRP A 114 -0.09 -11.95 -3.96
C TRP A 114 1.11 -11.21 -3.35
N TRP A 115 2.31 -11.71 -3.63
CA TRP A 115 3.63 -11.18 -3.28
C TRP A 115 4.44 -10.89 -4.54
#